data_AF-A0A7R9CX84-F1
#
_entry.id   AF-A0A7R9CX84-F1
#
_cell.length_a   1.000
_cell.length_b   1.000
_cell.length_c   1.000
_cell.angle_alpha   90.00
_cell.angle_beta   90.00
_cell.angle_gamma   90.00
#
_symmetry.space_group_name_H-M   'P 1'
#
loop_
_entity.id
_entity.type
_entity.pdbx_description
1 polymer ?
#
loop_
_entity_poly.entity_id
_entity_poly.type
_entity_poly.pdbx_seq_one_letter_code
_entity_poly.pdbx_strand_id
1 'polypeptide(L)'
;MPIRQWEVSCCQRKPYSSGKSKGGGTHSTGLQTIHTLQERLIKEERRLSKDDAINNRLAAMTTKEKKKAANLCGAGLRHLAVHTVDEGVKSQDMWTPFKELQSVVDAVLANPAPGALTQLKQVLRKHKQNFITLLKNPPKNAESREKLRKGISECIHLPGMGYQILSKELVDEALIISDMYDLNEILAIDLLCTAQQQLQFHPGLNRGLVAILLYYDGRKALVSALRSLVHVRKDLLECLDLSKELELLQHNRALGGPKHQHQVVEQFQEIRQALADIIFLWTAQTGLPKDPTFKLINHLKSCKIQDEVSGGIDGVNLALEMALLCALDLSLLHRMEDGAELVRNLPLLSDTLFIPALVRELSQCVKPWECLGLQATTQLAWALALTTLRLSPNNLYTDRSVLEEDEIVVETAIDLKVFDFLHTVFLENKTIYKQQFYLQRLHTLITDFLVLMPTKVKELRTRGDETARTVQVYAHEGLEPPASLTHHFEHLLLTVERFYRDNPLGLELALDFWCPTDTTKHSTIYLYGIPSKQSFPVLFGFAALPALALEQRLPFQRKTLLEAMWTSGSHDSRSAPHKPQAGRLYD
;
A
#
# COMPACT_ATOMS: atom_id res chain seq x y z
N MET A 1 -26.72 -4.78 -12.43
CA MET A 1 -27.12 -4.08 -11.19
C MET A 1 -28.01 -5.01 -10.37
N PRO A 2 -28.01 -4.96 -9.03
CA PRO A 2 -26.87 -5.09 -8.12
C PRO A 2 -27.13 -6.18 -7.06
N ILE A 3 -26.09 -6.70 -6.41
CA ILE A 3 -26.23 -7.46 -5.16
C ILE A 3 -25.51 -6.66 -4.06
N ARG A 4 -26.29 -6.00 -3.20
CA ARG A 4 -25.96 -5.77 -1.78
C ARG A 4 -26.59 -6.93 -1.01
N GLN A 5 -25.74 -7.74 -0.38
CA GLN A 5 -25.50 -7.75 1.06
C GLN A 5 -26.76 -8.05 1.88
N TRP A 6 -26.82 -9.28 2.39
CA TRP A 6 -27.64 -9.66 3.53
C TRP A 6 -26.79 -9.54 4.79
N GLU A 7 -27.10 -8.55 5.62
CA GLU A 7 -26.75 -8.56 7.03
C GLU A 7 -27.79 -9.39 7.79
N VAL A 8 -27.28 -10.23 8.69
CA VAL A 8 -28.07 -10.98 9.66
C VAL A 8 -28.28 -10.07 10.87
N SER A 9 -29.51 -9.61 11.07
CA SER A 9 -29.96 -9.01 12.34
C SER A 9 -30.96 -9.96 12.98
N CYS A 10 -30.71 -10.34 14.23
CA CYS A 10 -31.66 -11.09 15.03
C CYS A 10 -31.92 -10.38 16.36
N CYS A 11 -33.20 -10.07 16.55
CA CYS A 11 -33.92 -9.89 17.81
C CYS A 11 -33.67 -8.62 18.62
N GLN A 12 -34.67 -7.72 18.61
CA GLN A 12 -35.47 -7.42 19.80
C GLN A 12 -36.78 -6.64 19.48
N ARG A 13 -37.90 -7.25 19.87
CA ARG A 13 -39.22 -6.73 20.34
C ARG A 13 -39.84 -5.44 19.75
N LYS A 14 -41.02 -5.63 19.13
CA LYS A 14 -42.15 -4.69 18.91
C LYS A 14 -42.76 -4.18 20.25
N PRO A 15 -43.61 -3.10 20.32
CA PRO A 15 -44.83 -2.93 19.49
C PRO A 15 -45.44 -1.51 19.23
N TYR A 16 -46.53 -1.52 18.41
CA TYR A 16 -47.58 -0.50 18.11
C TYR A 16 -47.21 0.69 17.17
N SER A 17 -48.04 1.20 16.25
CA SER A 17 -49.45 0.98 15.86
C SER A 17 -49.77 1.50 14.43
N SER A 18 -50.74 0.83 13.77
CA SER A 18 -51.80 1.33 12.87
C SER A 18 -51.54 2.27 11.67
N GLY A 19 -51.92 1.80 10.46
CA GLY A 19 -52.34 2.66 9.34
C GLY A 19 -52.61 1.87 8.05
N LYS A 20 -53.88 1.80 7.62
CA LYS A 20 -54.44 0.98 6.52
C LYS A 20 -54.47 1.70 5.15
N SER A 21 -54.56 0.89 4.07
CA SER A 21 -55.43 1.02 2.86
C SER A 21 -54.64 0.96 1.53
N LYS A 22 -54.59 -0.17 0.80
CA LYS A 22 -55.55 -0.80 -0.17
C LYS A 22 -55.57 -0.18 -1.59
N GLY A 23 -55.26 -1.00 -2.61
CA GLY A 23 -56.20 -1.30 -3.70
C GLY A 23 -55.72 -1.33 -5.18
N GLY A 24 -55.58 -2.55 -5.76
CA GLY A 24 -55.87 -2.96 -7.17
C GLY A 24 -54.78 -2.72 -8.25
N GLY A 25 -54.42 -3.61 -9.19
CA GLY A 25 -54.84 -4.97 -9.55
C GLY A 25 -54.87 -5.15 -11.09
N THR A 26 -53.94 -5.91 -11.70
CA THR A 26 -54.09 -6.56 -13.03
C THR A 26 -53.25 -7.86 -13.09
N HIS A 27 -53.93 -9.01 -13.20
CA HIS A 27 -53.38 -10.36 -13.34
C HIS A 27 -53.86 -10.94 -14.68
N SER A 28 -52.97 -11.17 -15.67
CA SER A 28 -53.23 -12.14 -16.74
C SER A 28 -51.99 -12.62 -17.55
N THR A 29 -50.78 -12.09 -17.30
CA THR A 29 -49.56 -12.46 -18.06
C THR A 29 -48.68 -13.54 -17.39
N GLY A 30 -48.99 -13.95 -16.15
CA GLY A 30 -48.16 -14.86 -15.36
C GLY A 30 -48.25 -16.34 -15.74
N LEU A 31 -49.43 -16.84 -16.15
CA LEU A 31 -49.66 -18.28 -16.33
C LEU A 31 -49.02 -18.85 -17.61
N GLN A 32 -48.93 -18.07 -18.70
CA GLN A 32 -48.21 -18.47 -19.92
C GLN A 32 -46.69 -18.51 -19.72
N THR A 33 -46.16 -17.72 -18.79
CA THR A 33 -44.72 -17.65 -18.45
C THR A 33 -44.29 -18.83 -17.57
N ILE A 34 -45.17 -19.35 -16.70
CA ILE A 34 -44.86 -20.48 -15.83
C ILE A 34 -44.78 -21.79 -16.62
N HIS A 35 -45.67 -22.01 -17.59
CA HIS A 35 -45.66 -23.24 -18.40
C HIS A 35 -44.40 -23.30 -19.30
N THR A 36 -43.96 -22.17 -19.86
CA THR A 36 -42.73 -22.09 -20.66
C THR A 36 -41.46 -22.26 -19.81
N LEU A 37 -41.48 -21.87 -18.54
CA LEU A 37 -40.37 -22.09 -17.60
C LEU A 37 -40.29 -23.55 -17.12
N GLN A 38 -41.43 -24.22 -16.90
CA GLN A 38 -41.45 -25.64 -16.54
C GLN A 38 -40.92 -26.54 -17.68
N GLU A 39 -41.29 -26.27 -18.94
CA GLU A 39 -40.73 -27.01 -20.08
C GLU A 39 -39.23 -26.80 -20.28
N ARG A 40 -38.72 -25.60 -19.96
CA ARG A 40 -37.29 -25.30 -19.99
C ARG A 40 -36.53 -26.01 -18.87
N LEU A 41 -37.08 -26.05 -17.65
CA LEU A 41 -36.49 -26.79 -16.54
C LEU A 41 -36.39 -28.30 -16.82
N ILE A 42 -37.43 -28.90 -17.41
CA ILE A 42 -37.44 -30.33 -17.76
C ILE A 42 -36.43 -30.64 -18.88
N LYS A 43 -36.22 -29.72 -19.83
CA LYS A 43 -35.17 -29.84 -20.86
C LYS A 43 -33.77 -29.73 -20.26
N GLU A 44 -33.58 -28.87 -19.27
CA GLU A 44 -32.30 -28.67 -18.59
C GLU A 44 -31.96 -29.85 -17.67
N GLU A 45 -32.93 -30.44 -16.97
CA GLU A 45 -32.74 -31.68 -16.20
C GLU A 45 -32.35 -32.86 -17.09
N ARG A 46 -32.95 -32.99 -18.29
CA ARG A 46 -32.55 -34.01 -19.28
C ARG A 46 -31.17 -33.76 -19.90
N ARG A 47 -30.68 -32.51 -19.91
CA ARG A 47 -29.30 -32.17 -20.31
C ARG A 47 -28.31 -32.56 -19.22
N LEU A 48 -28.58 -32.22 -17.97
CA LEU A 48 -27.75 -32.59 -16.81
C LEU A 48 -27.65 -34.11 -16.65
N SER A 49 -28.74 -34.86 -16.90
CA SER A 49 -28.72 -36.33 -16.89
C SER A 49 -27.86 -36.95 -18.01
N LYS A 50 -27.67 -36.25 -19.15
CA LYS A 50 -26.75 -36.70 -20.23
C LYS A 50 -25.29 -36.44 -19.88
N ASP A 51 -24.99 -35.37 -19.14
CA ASP A 51 -23.63 -35.08 -18.67
C ASP A 51 -23.18 -36.08 -17.59
N ASP A 52 -24.10 -36.56 -16.75
CA ASP A 52 -23.83 -37.67 -15.82
C ASP A 52 -23.55 -39.00 -16.55
N ALA A 53 -24.16 -39.25 -17.71
CA ALA A 53 -23.85 -40.42 -18.54
C ALA A 53 -22.46 -40.32 -19.22
N ILE A 54 -21.99 -39.10 -19.52
CA ILE A 54 -20.64 -38.85 -20.05
C ILE A 54 -19.59 -38.99 -18.94
N ASN A 55 -19.87 -38.46 -17.75
CA ASN A 55 -19.00 -38.60 -16.58
C ASN A 55 -18.89 -40.06 -16.11
N ASN A 56 -19.98 -40.84 -16.18
CA ASN A 56 -19.95 -42.28 -15.88
C ASN A 56 -19.21 -43.09 -16.95
N ARG A 57 -19.16 -42.64 -18.21
CA ARG A 57 -18.31 -43.24 -19.27
C ARG A 57 -16.82 -42.92 -19.09
N LEU A 58 -16.47 -41.74 -18.60
CA LEU A 58 -15.10 -41.36 -18.22
C LEU A 58 -14.60 -42.12 -16.98
N ALA A 59 -15.50 -42.43 -16.04
CA ALA A 59 -15.21 -43.28 -14.89
C ALA A 59 -14.98 -44.76 -15.28
N ALA A 60 -15.57 -45.23 -16.40
CA ALA A 60 -15.44 -46.60 -16.90
C ALA A 60 -14.22 -46.85 -17.81
N MET A 61 -13.40 -45.83 -18.11
CA MET A 61 -12.18 -46.02 -18.93
C MET A 61 -11.11 -46.82 -18.18
N THR A 62 -10.62 -47.89 -18.80
CA THR A 62 -9.61 -48.77 -18.20
C THR A 62 -8.24 -48.07 -18.12
N THR A 63 -7.44 -48.47 -17.13
CA THR A 63 -6.11 -47.91 -16.81
C THR A 63 -5.15 -47.89 -18.01
N LYS A 64 -5.39 -48.74 -19.01
CA LYS A 64 -4.60 -48.85 -20.25
C LYS A 64 -4.89 -47.71 -21.24
N GLU A 65 -6.12 -47.19 -21.27
CA GLU A 65 -6.51 -46.08 -22.15
C GLU A 65 -6.05 -44.73 -21.61
N LYS A 66 -6.05 -44.56 -20.28
CA LYS A 66 -5.49 -43.37 -19.60
C LYS A 66 -3.98 -43.24 -19.81
N LYS A 67 -3.24 -44.37 -19.83
CA LYS A 67 -1.79 -44.40 -20.15
C LYS A 67 -1.49 -44.03 -21.61
N LYS A 68 -2.39 -44.36 -22.55
CA LYS A 68 -2.20 -44.04 -23.98
C LYS A 68 -2.41 -42.54 -24.27
N ALA A 69 -3.33 -41.89 -23.55
CA ALA A 69 -3.54 -40.44 -23.66
C ALA A 69 -2.39 -39.62 -23.05
N ALA A 70 -1.83 -40.07 -21.92
CA ALA A 70 -0.70 -39.41 -21.27
C ALA A 70 0.59 -39.47 -22.12
N ASN A 71 0.80 -40.55 -22.87
CA ASN A 71 1.97 -40.70 -23.74
C ASN A 71 1.94 -39.82 -25.00
N LEU A 72 0.79 -39.26 -25.39
CA LEU A 72 0.65 -38.41 -26.58
C LEU A 72 0.93 -36.91 -26.30
N CYS A 73 0.89 -36.46 -25.04
CA CYS A 73 1.16 -35.07 -24.66
C CYS A 73 2.59 -34.80 -24.14
N GLY A 74 3.45 -35.82 -24.09
CA GLY A 74 4.77 -35.75 -23.44
C GLY A 74 5.93 -35.16 -24.26
N ALA A 75 5.67 -34.56 -25.42
CA ALA A 75 6.73 -34.06 -26.32
C ALA A 75 6.69 -32.54 -26.46
N GLY A 76 7.21 -31.81 -25.46
CA GLY A 76 7.53 -30.40 -25.60
C GLY A 76 7.28 -29.57 -24.35
N LEU A 77 8.26 -29.57 -23.44
CA LEU A 77 8.64 -28.45 -22.55
C LEU A 77 9.63 -29.00 -21.50
N ARG A 78 10.91 -29.08 -21.91
CA ARG A 78 12.04 -29.30 -21.01
C ARG A 78 12.86 -27.99 -20.96
N HIS A 79 12.57 -27.14 -19.98
CA HIS A 79 13.56 -26.28 -19.32
C HIS A 79 12.90 -25.55 -18.14
N LEU A 80 12.92 -26.19 -16.97
CA LEU A 80 12.80 -25.66 -15.60
C LEU A 80 12.46 -26.87 -14.71
N ALA A 81 13.46 -27.71 -14.47
CA ALA A 81 13.33 -28.83 -13.54
C ALA A 81 13.38 -28.31 -12.11
N VAL A 82 12.21 -27.96 -11.56
CA VAL A 82 11.98 -28.12 -10.11
C VAL A 82 11.70 -29.60 -9.91
N HIS A 83 12.50 -30.23 -9.06
CA HIS A 83 12.40 -31.65 -8.72
C HIS A 83 10.94 -32.06 -8.48
N THR A 84 10.47 -33.02 -9.27
CA THR A 84 9.33 -33.87 -8.94
C THR A 84 9.68 -34.59 -7.64
N VAL A 85 9.05 -34.16 -6.55
CA VAL A 85 9.05 -34.91 -5.30
C VAL A 85 8.18 -36.15 -5.53
N ASP A 86 8.77 -37.30 -5.22
CA ASP A 86 8.13 -38.62 -5.21
C ASP A 86 6.79 -38.55 -4.44
N GLU A 87 5.71 -39.11 -4.99
CA GLU A 87 4.35 -39.06 -4.39
C GLU A 87 4.21 -39.88 -3.10
N GLY A 88 5.31 -40.36 -2.53
CA GLY A 88 5.37 -41.02 -1.24
C GLY A 88 5.89 -40.08 -0.16
N VAL A 89 4.98 -39.65 0.72
CA VAL A 89 5.24 -39.00 2.02
C VAL A 89 5.37 -37.47 2.00
N LYS A 90 4.28 -36.77 2.35
CA LYS A 90 4.23 -35.31 2.48
C LYS A 90 4.82 -34.88 3.82
N SER A 91 5.95 -34.17 3.80
CA SER A 91 6.55 -33.54 4.98
C SER A 91 5.57 -32.53 5.62
N GLN A 92 5.47 -32.54 6.94
CA GLN A 92 4.69 -31.57 7.73
C GLN A 92 5.58 -30.48 8.36
N ASP A 93 6.82 -30.34 7.88
CA ASP A 93 7.78 -29.36 8.37
C ASP A 93 7.30 -27.90 8.21
N MET A 94 8.07 -26.96 8.80
CA MET A 94 7.76 -25.54 8.81
C MET A 94 8.17 -24.79 7.52
N TRP A 95 8.57 -25.49 6.45
CA TRP A 95 9.07 -24.90 5.21
C TRP A 95 8.32 -25.38 3.97
N THR A 96 8.39 -26.67 3.67
CA THR A 96 7.86 -27.32 2.47
C THR A 96 6.39 -26.98 2.23
N PRO A 97 5.48 -27.12 3.21
CA PRO A 97 4.06 -26.81 3.02
C PRO A 97 3.80 -25.34 2.70
N PHE A 98 4.63 -24.41 3.20
CA PHE A 98 4.47 -22.98 2.94
C PHE A 98 5.01 -22.57 1.58
N LYS A 99 6.09 -23.22 1.10
CA LYS A 99 6.57 -23.05 -0.28
C LYS A 99 5.56 -23.56 -1.31
N GLU A 100 4.95 -24.72 -1.05
CA GLU A 100 3.87 -25.25 -1.88
C GLU A 100 2.68 -24.29 -1.94
N LEU A 101 2.24 -23.78 -0.78
CA LEU A 101 1.17 -22.79 -0.69
C LEU A 101 1.48 -21.54 -1.53
N GLN A 102 2.68 -20.96 -1.36
CA GLN A 102 3.12 -19.80 -2.14
C GLN A 102 3.10 -20.08 -3.63
N SER A 103 3.66 -21.22 -4.06
CA SER A 103 3.69 -21.62 -5.47
C SER A 103 2.30 -21.79 -6.06
N VAL A 104 1.34 -22.37 -5.33
CA VAL A 104 -0.04 -22.54 -5.79
C VAL A 104 -0.75 -21.19 -5.92
N VAL A 105 -0.56 -20.29 -4.94
CA VAL A 105 -1.12 -18.93 -5.00
C VAL A 105 -0.57 -18.20 -6.21
N ASP A 106 0.74 -18.19 -6.42
CA ASP A 106 1.39 -17.50 -7.53
C ASP A 106 0.96 -18.09 -8.89
N ALA A 107 0.84 -19.42 -9.00
CA ALA A 107 0.38 -20.08 -10.23
C ALA A 107 -1.08 -19.74 -10.60
N VAL A 108 -1.96 -19.64 -9.61
CA VAL A 108 -3.37 -19.26 -9.84
C VAL A 108 -3.49 -17.81 -10.26
N LEU A 109 -2.66 -16.93 -9.69
CA LEU A 109 -2.60 -15.53 -10.08
C LEU A 109 -2.05 -15.35 -11.50
N ALA A 110 -1.11 -16.18 -11.92
CA ALA A 110 -0.58 -16.17 -13.27
C ALA A 110 -1.56 -16.73 -14.32
N ASN A 111 -2.40 -17.73 -13.96
CA ASN A 111 -3.37 -18.33 -14.88
C ASN A 111 -4.63 -18.84 -14.16
N PRO A 112 -5.74 -18.07 -14.15
CA PRO A 112 -6.95 -18.39 -13.39
C PRO A 112 -7.84 -19.43 -14.11
N ALA A 113 -7.44 -20.70 -14.08
CA ALA A 113 -8.26 -21.82 -14.57
C ALA A 113 -9.22 -22.37 -13.49
N PRO A 114 -10.41 -22.92 -13.86
CA PRO A 114 -11.37 -23.48 -12.88
C PRO A 114 -10.80 -24.61 -12.01
N GLY A 115 -9.90 -25.42 -12.56
CA GLY A 115 -9.18 -26.46 -11.83
C GLY A 115 -8.20 -25.89 -10.80
N ALA A 116 -7.49 -24.81 -11.16
CA ALA A 116 -6.54 -24.13 -10.29
C ALA A 116 -7.24 -23.45 -9.10
N LEU A 117 -8.44 -22.89 -9.30
CA LEU A 117 -9.27 -22.34 -8.22
C LEU A 117 -9.75 -23.40 -7.23
N THR A 118 -10.01 -24.61 -7.70
CA THR A 118 -10.41 -25.74 -6.84
C THR A 118 -9.22 -26.20 -5.99
N GLN A 119 -8.03 -26.29 -6.59
CA GLN A 119 -6.77 -26.56 -5.89
C GLN A 119 -6.46 -25.48 -4.85
N LEU A 120 -6.61 -24.20 -5.21
CA LEU A 120 -6.42 -23.06 -4.30
C LEU A 120 -7.35 -23.18 -3.09
N LYS A 121 -8.65 -23.42 -3.29
CA LYS A 121 -9.61 -23.60 -2.18
C LYS A 121 -9.20 -24.72 -1.23
N GLN A 122 -8.71 -25.84 -1.77
CA GLN A 122 -8.26 -26.97 -0.96
C GLN A 122 -7.00 -26.62 -0.15
N VAL A 123 -6.01 -25.98 -0.78
CA VAL A 123 -4.77 -25.55 -0.12
C VAL A 123 -5.05 -24.48 0.93
N LEU A 124 -5.91 -23.51 0.66
CA LEU A 124 -6.32 -22.49 1.64
C LEU A 124 -7.06 -23.11 2.84
N ARG A 125 -7.92 -24.12 2.62
CA ARG A 125 -8.57 -24.85 3.72
C ARG A 125 -7.54 -25.58 4.59
N LYS A 126 -6.53 -26.22 3.97
CA LYS A 126 -5.45 -26.91 4.68
C LYS A 126 -4.63 -25.93 5.53
N HIS A 127 -4.30 -24.75 5.00
CA HIS A 127 -3.47 -23.75 5.67
C HIS A 127 -4.29 -22.72 6.48
N LYS A 128 -5.60 -22.89 6.60
CA LYS A 128 -6.49 -21.96 7.32
C LYS A 128 -5.99 -21.68 8.73
N GLN A 129 -5.64 -22.72 9.48
CA GLN A 129 -5.15 -22.54 10.85
C GLN A 129 -3.84 -21.77 10.88
N ASN A 130 -2.93 -22.01 9.94
CA ASN A 130 -1.65 -21.30 9.82
C ASN A 130 -1.84 -19.81 9.52
N PHE A 131 -2.91 -19.43 8.80
CA PHE A 131 -3.26 -18.03 8.60
C PHE A 131 -3.95 -17.40 9.82
N ILE A 132 -4.74 -18.17 10.59
CA ILE A 132 -5.40 -17.68 11.82
C ILE A 132 -4.38 -17.44 12.93
N THR A 133 -3.45 -18.38 13.11
CA THR A 133 -2.36 -18.29 14.07
C THR A 133 -1.08 -17.93 13.34
N LEU A 134 -1.16 -16.90 12.48
CA LEU A 134 -0.06 -16.45 11.62
C LEU A 134 1.23 -16.31 12.42
N LEU A 135 2.28 -16.99 11.96
CA LEU A 135 3.61 -16.99 12.57
C LEU A 135 3.66 -17.46 14.05
N LYS A 136 2.59 -18.03 14.60
CA LYS A 136 2.64 -18.71 15.91
C LYS A 136 3.13 -20.13 15.71
N ASN A 137 4.15 -20.51 16.48
CA ASN A 137 4.60 -21.90 16.50
C ASN A 137 3.59 -22.76 17.27
N PRO A 138 3.37 -24.02 16.83
CA PRO A 138 2.83 -25.04 17.71
C PRO A 138 3.78 -25.20 18.89
N PRO A 139 3.30 -25.03 20.14
CA PRO A 139 4.17 -24.96 21.30
C PRO A 139 4.83 -26.30 21.61
N LYS A 140 5.83 -26.26 22.48
CA LYS A 140 6.49 -27.46 23.01
C LYS A 140 5.49 -28.42 23.66
N ASN A 141 5.78 -29.71 23.53
CA ASN A 141 4.96 -30.76 24.14
C ASN A 141 5.85 -31.77 24.86
N ALA A 142 5.64 -31.92 26.18
CA ALA A 142 6.41 -32.83 27.02
C ALA A 142 6.38 -34.30 26.52
N GLU A 143 5.25 -34.75 25.96
CA GLU A 143 5.13 -36.08 25.36
C GLU A 143 5.95 -36.19 24.07
N SER A 144 5.95 -35.15 23.24
CA SER A 144 6.76 -35.09 22.01
C SER A 144 8.25 -35.08 22.35
N ARG A 145 8.63 -34.36 23.40
CA ARG A 145 10.01 -34.28 23.90
C ARG A 145 10.52 -35.61 24.42
N GLU A 146 9.72 -36.32 25.19
CA GLU A 146 10.06 -37.64 25.70
C GLU A 146 10.14 -38.67 24.58
N LYS A 147 9.19 -38.64 23.63
CA LYS A 147 9.23 -39.48 22.43
C LYS A 147 10.50 -39.25 21.62
N LEU A 148 10.90 -37.99 21.45
CA LEU A 148 12.11 -37.63 20.70
C LEU A 148 13.39 -38.15 21.40
N ARG A 149 13.47 -38.03 22.73
CA ARG A 149 14.58 -38.57 23.53
C ARG A 149 14.70 -40.08 23.44
N LYS A 150 13.58 -40.80 23.48
CA LYS A 150 13.56 -42.26 23.27
C LYS A 150 14.01 -42.66 21.87
N GLY A 151 13.86 -41.78 20.88
CA GLY A 151 14.32 -41.98 19.50
C GLY A 151 15.83 -42.25 19.35
N ILE A 152 16.65 -41.97 20.37
CA ILE A 152 18.08 -42.30 20.37
C ILE A 152 18.32 -43.81 20.48
N SER A 153 17.47 -44.51 21.26
CA SER A 153 17.62 -45.94 21.57
C SER A 153 16.52 -46.81 20.97
N GLU A 154 15.34 -46.24 20.73
CA GLU A 154 14.14 -46.92 20.26
C GLU A 154 13.73 -46.39 18.88
N CYS A 155 13.11 -47.25 18.08
CA CYS A 155 12.60 -46.84 16.77
C CYS A 155 11.30 -46.04 16.96
N ILE A 156 11.32 -44.76 16.56
CA ILE A 156 10.16 -43.88 16.68
C ILE A 156 9.58 -43.56 15.31
N HIS A 157 8.25 -43.41 15.26
CA HIS A 157 7.56 -42.97 14.06
C HIS A 157 7.53 -41.43 13.99
N LEU A 158 8.16 -40.87 12.96
CA LEU A 158 8.10 -39.45 12.62
C LEU A 158 7.15 -39.21 11.42
N PRO A 159 6.26 -38.20 11.50
CA PRO A 159 5.41 -37.81 10.37
C PRO A 159 6.32 -37.39 9.21
N GLY A 160 6.18 -38.00 8.05
CA GLY A 160 7.01 -37.62 6.90
C GLY A 160 8.26 -38.47 6.67
N MET A 161 8.70 -39.25 7.67
CA MET A 161 9.92 -40.06 7.59
C MET A 161 9.72 -41.54 7.98
N GLY A 162 8.59 -41.88 8.58
CA GLY A 162 8.29 -43.25 9.00
C GLY A 162 9.07 -43.63 10.26
N TYR A 163 9.38 -44.92 10.39
CA TYR A 163 10.03 -45.49 11.57
C TYR A 163 11.55 -45.35 11.47
N GLN A 164 12.18 -44.58 12.38
CA GLN A 164 13.61 -44.33 12.35
C GLN A 164 14.23 -44.30 13.75
N ILE A 165 15.49 -44.72 13.83
CA ILE A 165 16.37 -44.49 15.00
C ILE A 165 17.18 -43.23 14.71
N LEU A 166 17.23 -42.32 15.68
CA LEU A 166 17.83 -40.99 15.53
C LEU A 166 19.21 -40.94 16.16
N SER A 167 20.12 -40.14 15.58
CA SER A 167 21.40 -39.88 16.23
C SER A 167 21.23 -38.93 17.41
N LYS A 168 22.08 -39.07 18.42
CA LYS A 168 22.09 -38.19 19.60
C LYS A 168 22.27 -36.72 19.20
N GLU A 169 23.17 -36.44 18.25
CA GLU A 169 23.41 -35.09 17.72
C GLU A 169 22.15 -34.46 17.11
N LEU A 170 21.38 -35.22 16.33
CA LEU A 170 20.16 -34.71 15.69
C LEU A 170 19.06 -34.45 16.72
N VAL A 171 18.95 -35.30 17.74
CA VAL A 171 18.01 -35.09 18.86
C VAL A 171 18.40 -33.85 19.66
N ASP A 172 19.68 -33.68 19.98
CA ASP A 172 20.16 -32.52 20.73
C ASP A 172 19.92 -31.21 19.95
N GLU A 173 20.20 -31.18 18.64
CA GLU A 173 19.89 -30.04 17.77
C GLU A 173 18.38 -29.72 17.71
N ALA A 174 17.53 -30.75 17.61
CA ALA A 174 16.08 -30.59 17.58
C ALA A 174 15.54 -30.02 18.90
N LEU A 175 16.08 -30.46 20.03
CA LEU A 175 15.74 -29.92 21.35
C LEU A 175 16.20 -28.47 21.51
N ILE A 176 17.38 -28.11 20.97
CA ILE A 176 17.87 -26.72 20.96
C ILE A 176 16.92 -25.83 20.14
N ILE A 177 16.56 -26.24 18.92
CA ILE A 177 15.63 -25.47 18.06
C ILE A 177 14.25 -25.37 18.70
N SER A 178 13.76 -26.47 19.27
CA SER A 178 12.50 -26.52 20.01
C SER A 178 12.49 -25.53 21.17
N ASP A 179 13.56 -25.49 21.98
CA ASP A 179 13.66 -24.58 23.10
C ASP A 179 13.83 -23.12 22.68
N MET A 180 14.61 -22.87 21.62
CA MET A 180 14.88 -21.55 21.09
C MET A 180 13.62 -20.88 20.51
N TYR A 181 12.76 -21.65 19.86
CA TYR A 181 11.57 -21.12 19.18
C TYR A 181 10.25 -21.42 19.87
N ASP A 182 10.26 -22.07 21.05
CA ASP A 182 9.06 -22.68 21.63
C ASP A 182 8.26 -23.47 20.57
N LEU A 183 8.99 -24.31 19.83
CA LEU A 183 8.47 -25.09 18.72
C LEU A 183 8.33 -26.54 19.15
N ASN A 184 7.22 -27.16 18.78
CA ASN A 184 7.02 -28.59 18.99
C ASN A 184 8.22 -29.41 18.50
N GLU A 185 8.69 -30.32 19.35
CA GLU A 185 9.89 -31.11 19.14
C GLU A 185 9.86 -31.96 17.85
N ILE A 186 8.68 -32.42 17.42
CA ILE A 186 8.51 -33.19 16.18
C ILE A 186 8.70 -32.30 14.96
N LEU A 187 8.17 -31.07 14.98
CA LEU A 187 8.36 -30.11 13.89
C LEU A 187 9.81 -29.60 13.80
N ALA A 188 10.47 -29.47 14.96
CA ALA A 188 11.88 -29.08 15.01
C ALA A 188 12.78 -30.15 14.37
N ILE A 189 12.51 -31.44 14.62
CA ILE A 189 13.28 -32.50 13.96
C ILE A 189 12.94 -32.66 12.48
N ASP A 190 11.66 -32.57 12.09
CA ASP A 190 11.27 -32.62 10.68
C ASP A 190 11.95 -31.50 9.88
N LEU A 191 12.01 -30.28 10.45
CA LEU A 191 12.74 -29.15 9.87
C LEU A 191 14.24 -29.42 9.72
N LEU A 192 14.90 -30.03 10.71
CA LEU A 192 16.31 -30.41 10.64
C LEU A 192 16.57 -31.50 9.59
N CYS A 193 15.65 -32.45 9.46
CA CYS A 193 15.73 -33.47 8.44
C CYS A 193 15.56 -32.88 7.03
N THR A 194 14.65 -31.92 6.86
CA THR A 194 14.54 -31.15 5.62
C THR A 194 15.81 -30.33 5.37
N ALA A 195 16.40 -29.72 6.40
CA ALA A 195 17.68 -29.02 6.30
C ALA A 195 18.83 -29.95 5.87
N GLN A 196 18.86 -31.18 6.36
CA GLN A 196 19.84 -32.20 5.96
C GLN A 196 19.76 -32.49 4.45
N GLN A 197 18.56 -32.55 3.89
CA GLN A 197 18.35 -32.75 2.44
C GLN A 197 18.74 -31.50 1.63
N GLN A 198 18.55 -30.31 2.19
CA GLN A 198 18.86 -29.03 1.53
C GLN A 198 20.34 -28.60 1.63
N LEU A 199 21.17 -29.28 2.44
CA LEU A 199 22.59 -28.94 2.64
C LEU A 199 23.38 -28.78 1.34
N GLN A 200 23.07 -29.59 0.31
CA GLN A 200 23.73 -29.51 -0.99
C GLN A 200 23.54 -28.16 -1.71
N PHE A 201 22.50 -27.40 -1.36
CA PHE A 201 22.21 -26.07 -1.91
C PHE A 201 22.73 -24.92 -1.05
N HIS A 202 23.30 -25.22 0.13
CA HIS A 202 23.79 -24.25 1.10
C HIS A 202 25.24 -24.56 1.51
N PRO A 203 26.21 -24.41 0.59
CA PRO A 203 27.60 -24.75 0.85
C PRO A 203 28.18 -23.88 1.98
N GLY A 204 28.91 -24.49 2.91
CA GLY A 204 29.59 -23.80 4.01
C GLY A 204 28.74 -23.56 5.27
N LEU A 205 27.47 -23.97 5.28
CA LEU A 205 26.59 -23.90 6.44
C LEU A 205 26.39 -25.27 7.09
N ASN A 206 26.24 -25.28 8.42
CA ASN A 206 25.88 -26.50 9.15
C ASN A 206 24.36 -26.74 9.11
N ARG A 207 23.94 -27.99 9.38
CA ARG A 207 22.53 -28.41 9.34
C ARG A 207 21.62 -27.52 10.20
N GLY A 208 22.04 -27.20 11.43
CA GLY A 208 21.25 -26.35 12.33
C GLY A 208 21.01 -24.94 11.79
N LEU A 209 22.03 -24.31 11.19
CA LEU A 209 21.90 -23.00 10.53
C LEU A 209 21.01 -23.08 9.29
N VAL A 210 21.12 -24.15 8.49
CA VAL A 210 20.21 -24.38 7.35
C VAL A 210 18.77 -24.54 7.85
N ALA A 211 18.53 -25.25 8.95
CA ALA A 211 17.20 -25.38 9.54
C ALA A 211 16.61 -24.03 9.97
N ILE A 212 17.41 -23.16 10.58
CA ILE A 212 16.99 -21.79 10.92
C ILE A 212 16.65 -20.99 9.65
N LEU A 213 17.46 -21.10 8.59
CA LEU A 213 17.17 -20.44 7.31
C LEU A 213 15.85 -20.93 6.70
N LEU A 214 15.62 -22.25 6.67
CA LEU A 214 14.38 -22.83 6.15
C LEU A 214 13.17 -22.45 7.00
N TYR A 215 13.32 -22.34 8.32
CA TYR A 215 12.27 -21.86 9.21
C TYR A 215 11.81 -20.44 8.84
N TYR A 216 12.75 -19.51 8.65
CA TYR A 216 12.42 -18.15 8.24
C TYR A 216 11.97 -18.06 6.78
N ASP A 217 12.55 -18.83 5.85
CA ASP A 217 12.08 -18.88 4.47
C ASP A 217 10.65 -19.43 4.36
N GLY A 218 10.30 -20.41 5.20
CA GLY A 218 8.95 -20.96 5.26
C GLY A 218 7.94 -19.93 5.75
N ARG A 219 8.29 -19.20 6.81
CA ARG A 219 7.50 -18.07 7.31
C ARG A 219 7.37 -16.96 6.28
N LYS A 220 8.45 -16.61 5.59
CA LYS A 220 8.45 -15.68 4.47
C LYS A 220 7.52 -16.16 3.35
N ALA A 221 7.52 -17.45 3.03
CA ALA A 221 6.64 -18.03 2.02
C ALA A 221 5.17 -17.98 2.44
N LEU A 222 4.86 -18.29 3.71
CA LEU A 222 3.52 -18.16 4.28
C LEU A 222 3.02 -16.70 4.22
N VAL A 223 3.87 -15.76 4.62
CA VAL A 223 3.58 -14.31 4.58
C VAL A 223 3.52 -13.81 3.15
N SER A 224 4.32 -14.34 2.23
CA SER A 224 4.28 -13.97 0.81
C SER A 224 3.03 -14.49 0.12
N ALA A 225 2.62 -15.72 0.42
CA ALA A 225 1.34 -16.28 -0.02
C ALA A 225 0.18 -15.46 0.55
N LEU A 226 0.25 -15.12 1.84
CA LEU A 226 -0.73 -14.23 2.47
C LEU A 226 -0.72 -12.88 1.76
N ARG A 227 0.42 -12.24 1.52
CA ARG A 227 0.56 -10.97 0.80
C ARG A 227 -0.05 -11.05 -0.59
N SER A 228 0.19 -12.11 -1.35
CA SER A 228 -0.43 -12.34 -2.66
C SER A 228 -1.95 -12.52 -2.55
N LEU A 229 -2.44 -13.14 -1.47
CA LEU A 229 -3.87 -13.26 -1.13
C LEU A 229 -4.47 -11.99 -0.50
N VAL A 230 -3.64 -11.11 0.08
CA VAL A 230 -4.00 -9.94 0.91
C VAL A 230 -3.69 -8.62 0.20
N HIS A 231 -3.12 -8.69 -1.00
CA HIS A 231 -3.55 -7.84 -2.11
C HIS A 231 -5.10 -7.71 -2.18
N VAL A 232 -5.82 -8.62 -1.50
CA VAL A 232 -7.26 -8.54 -1.21
C VAL A 232 -7.68 -7.84 0.12
N ARG A 233 -6.92 -7.65 1.23
CA ARG A 233 -7.43 -7.04 2.53
C ARG A 233 -6.41 -6.33 3.49
N LYS A 234 -6.90 -5.54 4.47
CA LYS A 234 -6.27 -4.30 5.00
C LYS A 234 -5.71 -4.23 6.45
N ASP A 235 -6.09 -5.08 7.39
CA ASP A 235 -6.08 -4.68 8.82
C ASP A 235 -4.82 -5.03 9.66
N LEU A 236 -3.64 -5.25 9.07
CA LEU A 236 -2.51 -5.89 9.77
C LEU A 236 -1.51 -4.91 10.44
N LEU A 237 -1.46 -3.64 10.02
CA LEU A 237 -0.47 -2.67 10.53
C LEU A 237 -0.71 -2.22 11.97
N GLU A 238 -1.96 -2.25 12.45
CA GLU A 238 -2.31 -1.84 13.82
C GLU A 238 -1.81 -2.82 14.89
N CYS A 239 -1.45 -4.06 14.52
CA CYS A 239 -1.02 -5.11 15.45
C CYS A 239 0.51 -5.19 15.64
N LEU A 240 1.31 -4.39 14.90
CA LEU A 240 2.78 -4.47 14.87
C LEU A 240 3.42 -3.27 15.56
N ASP A 241 3.42 -3.30 16.89
CA ASP A 241 4.02 -2.29 17.76
C ASP A 241 5.42 -2.73 18.21
N LEU A 242 6.47 -2.05 17.71
CA LEU A 242 7.87 -2.40 17.98
C LEU A 242 8.19 -2.30 19.48
N SER A 243 7.62 -1.31 20.17
CA SER A 243 7.88 -1.07 21.59
C SER A 243 7.35 -2.24 22.43
N LYS A 244 6.12 -2.69 22.15
CA LYS A 244 5.53 -3.85 22.83
C LYS A 244 6.28 -5.15 22.53
N GLU A 245 6.74 -5.32 21.29
CA GLU A 245 7.52 -6.50 20.91
C GLU A 245 8.88 -6.52 21.63
N LEU A 246 9.58 -5.38 21.69
CA LEU A 246 10.86 -5.26 22.41
C LEU A 246 10.68 -5.48 23.92
N GLU A 247 9.64 -4.92 24.54
CA GLU A 247 9.32 -5.14 25.95
C GLU A 247 9.06 -6.63 26.23
N LEU A 248 8.30 -7.31 25.37
CA LEU A 248 8.04 -8.74 25.48
C LEU A 248 9.32 -9.57 25.36
N LEU A 249 10.19 -9.25 24.39
CA LEU A 249 11.44 -9.97 24.17
C LEU A 249 12.48 -9.71 25.27
N GLN A 250 12.56 -8.48 25.80
CA GLN A 250 13.38 -8.13 26.95
C GLN A 250 12.90 -8.85 28.22
N HIS A 251 11.59 -8.81 28.47
CA HIS A 251 10.97 -9.46 29.62
C HIS A 251 11.25 -10.97 29.64
N ASN A 252 11.18 -11.62 28.48
CA ASN A 252 11.40 -13.06 28.35
C ASN A 252 12.88 -13.45 28.16
N ARG A 253 13.83 -12.51 28.27
CA ARG A 253 15.28 -12.75 28.02
C ARG A 253 15.56 -13.39 26.66
N ALA A 254 14.70 -13.16 25.68
CA ALA A 254 14.76 -13.72 24.33
C ALA A 254 15.67 -12.91 23.38
N LEU A 255 16.27 -11.82 23.88
CA LEU A 255 17.22 -11.00 23.15
C LEU A 255 18.65 -11.43 23.48
N GLY A 256 19.43 -11.78 22.45
CA GLY A 256 20.88 -11.94 22.58
C GLY A 256 21.60 -10.60 22.82
N GLY A 257 22.92 -10.60 22.64
CA GLY A 257 23.71 -9.36 22.69
C GLY A 257 23.27 -8.30 21.67
N PRO A 258 23.83 -7.07 21.73
CA PRO A 258 23.38 -5.91 20.95
C PRO A 258 23.23 -6.16 19.44
N LYS A 259 24.08 -7.01 18.87
CA LYS A 259 24.00 -7.42 17.46
C LYS A 259 22.68 -8.14 17.12
N HIS A 260 22.23 -9.05 17.98
CA HIS A 260 20.99 -9.80 17.75
C HIS A 260 19.76 -8.92 17.99
N GLN A 261 19.83 -8.01 18.97
CA GLN A 261 18.80 -6.99 19.18
C GLN A 261 18.61 -6.14 17.93
N HIS A 262 19.72 -5.68 17.34
CA HIS A 262 19.68 -4.93 16.10
C HIS A 262 19.07 -5.73 14.94
N GLN A 263 19.46 -7.00 14.76
CA GLN A 263 18.88 -7.87 13.72
C GLN A 263 17.37 -8.09 13.86
N VAL A 264 16.86 -8.26 15.09
CA VAL A 264 15.42 -8.43 15.32
C VAL A 264 14.67 -7.14 15.05
N VAL A 265 15.20 -6.00 15.49
CA VAL A 265 14.64 -4.67 15.20
C VAL A 265 14.61 -4.40 13.70
N GLU A 266 15.70 -4.68 13.00
CA GLU A 266 15.82 -4.53 11.54
C GLU A 266 14.76 -5.38 10.82
N GLN A 267 14.65 -6.67 11.13
CA GLN A 267 13.62 -7.54 10.53
C GLN A 267 12.19 -7.06 10.83
N PHE A 268 11.93 -6.59 12.05
CA PHE A 268 10.61 -6.06 12.43
C PHE A 268 10.28 -4.77 11.65
N GLN A 269 11.25 -3.88 11.51
CA GLN A 269 11.12 -2.66 10.71
C GLN A 269 10.91 -2.98 9.22
N GLU A 270 11.63 -3.96 8.67
CA GLU A 270 11.42 -4.43 7.29
C GLU A 270 10.00 -4.97 7.07
N ILE A 271 9.44 -5.72 8.03
CA ILE A 271 8.05 -6.20 7.97
C ILE A 271 7.07 -5.02 7.98
N ARG A 272 7.27 -4.04 8.87
CA ARG A 272 6.43 -2.84 8.93
C ARG A 272 6.50 -2.02 7.64
N GLN A 273 7.70 -1.82 7.10
CA GLN A 273 7.90 -1.14 5.83
C GLN A 273 7.19 -1.87 4.70
N ALA A 274 7.38 -3.19 4.57
CA ALA A 274 6.74 -3.97 3.52
C ALA A 274 5.21 -3.89 3.59
N LEU A 275 4.61 -3.84 4.79
CA LEU A 275 3.17 -3.66 4.96
C LEU A 275 2.70 -2.25 4.58
N ALA A 276 3.45 -1.22 4.95
CA ALA A 276 3.14 0.15 4.56
C ALA A 276 3.22 0.33 3.04
N ASP A 277 4.25 -0.24 2.40
CA ASP A 277 4.40 -0.27 0.95
C ASP A 277 3.22 -0.98 0.27
N ILE A 278 2.71 -2.07 0.85
CA ILE A 278 1.51 -2.77 0.33
C ILE A 278 0.29 -1.85 0.39
N ILE A 279 0.07 -1.14 1.50
CA ILE A 279 -1.05 -0.18 1.59
C ILE A 279 -0.89 0.93 0.55
N PHE A 280 0.33 1.47 0.41
CA PHE A 280 0.62 2.48 -0.60
C PHE A 280 0.31 1.98 -2.01
N LEU A 281 0.83 0.82 -2.40
CA LEU A 281 0.65 0.25 -3.74
C LEU A 281 -0.83 -0.06 -4.05
N TRP A 282 -1.57 -0.58 -3.08
CA TRP A 282 -3.01 -0.78 -3.24
C TRP A 282 -3.72 0.55 -3.48
N THR A 283 -3.38 1.56 -2.68
CA THR A 283 -4.00 2.88 -2.80
C THR A 283 -3.68 3.55 -4.13
N ALA A 284 -2.44 3.45 -4.61
CA ALA A 284 -2.03 4.02 -5.88
C ALA A 284 -2.73 3.38 -7.10
N GLN A 285 -3.15 2.11 -6.99
CA GLN A 285 -3.81 1.39 -8.09
C GLN A 285 -5.31 1.64 -8.16
N THR A 286 -5.99 1.66 -7.02
CA THR A 286 -7.47 1.65 -6.98
C THR A 286 -8.08 2.69 -6.05
N GLY A 287 -7.26 3.50 -5.38
CA GLY A 287 -7.69 4.22 -4.18
C GLY A 287 -7.99 3.27 -3.01
N LEU A 288 -8.50 3.82 -1.91
CA LEU A 288 -8.89 3.07 -0.72
C LEU A 288 -10.39 3.23 -0.44
N PRO A 289 -11.13 2.15 -0.14
CA PRO A 289 -12.52 2.24 0.32
C PRO A 289 -12.68 3.03 1.62
N LYS A 290 -13.93 3.29 2.00
CA LYS A 290 -14.26 4.13 3.16
C LYS A 290 -13.62 3.64 4.47
N ASP A 291 -14.05 2.53 5.05
CA ASP A 291 -13.51 2.06 6.36
C ASP A 291 -11.98 1.91 6.34
N PRO A 292 -11.39 1.33 5.29
CA PRO A 292 -9.97 1.40 5.02
C PRO A 292 -9.34 2.78 5.27
N THR A 293 -9.80 3.80 4.57
CA THR A 293 -9.22 5.15 4.62
C THR A 293 -9.31 5.73 6.03
N PHE A 294 -10.43 5.50 6.73
CA PHE A 294 -10.61 5.97 8.10
C PHE A 294 -9.67 5.28 9.10
N LYS A 295 -9.37 3.99 8.92
CA LYS A 295 -8.34 3.32 9.75
C LYS A 295 -6.95 3.92 9.52
N LEU A 296 -6.61 4.19 8.26
CA LEU A 296 -5.33 4.83 7.92
C LEU A 296 -5.22 6.23 8.55
N ILE A 297 -6.28 7.04 8.44
CA ILE A 297 -6.35 8.37 9.09
C ILE A 297 -6.18 8.22 10.61
N ASN A 298 -6.90 7.28 11.25
CA ASN A 298 -6.82 7.07 12.69
C ASN A 298 -5.44 6.60 13.16
N HIS A 299 -4.75 5.80 12.34
CA HIS A 299 -3.37 5.41 12.59
C HIS A 299 -2.43 6.62 12.52
N LEU A 300 -2.51 7.40 11.44
CA LEU A 300 -1.69 8.60 11.25
C LEU A 300 -1.93 9.66 12.34
N LYS A 301 -3.18 9.82 12.81
CA LYS A 301 -3.53 10.64 13.99
C LYS A 301 -2.76 10.25 15.25
N SER A 302 -2.39 8.98 15.41
CA SER A 302 -1.63 8.49 16.57
C SER A 302 -0.11 8.43 16.36
N CYS A 303 0.40 8.78 15.19
CA CYS A 303 1.83 8.72 14.89
C CYS A 303 2.59 9.89 15.51
N LYS A 304 3.72 9.59 16.15
CA LYS A 304 4.69 10.57 16.67
C LYS A 304 5.93 10.56 15.79
N ILE A 305 6.32 11.72 15.26
CA ILE A 305 7.51 11.89 14.41
C ILE A 305 8.64 12.62 15.14
N GLN A 306 8.33 13.33 16.23
CA GLN A 306 9.26 14.26 16.88
C GLN A 306 10.31 13.62 17.81
N ASP A 307 10.33 12.29 17.97
CA ASP A 307 11.15 11.60 18.98
C ASP A 307 12.41 10.89 18.43
N GLU A 308 12.75 11.00 17.13
CA GLU A 308 13.92 10.33 16.54
C GLU A 308 15.13 11.26 16.32
N VAL A 309 16.34 10.70 16.45
CA VAL A 309 17.66 11.38 16.35
C VAL A 309 17.87 12.11 15.00
N SER A 310 17.12 11.75 13.95
CA SER A 310 17.21 12.34 12.62
C SER A 310 16.31 13.58 12.42
N GLY A 311 15.27 13.76 13.25
CA GLY A 311 14.24 14.80 13.09
C GLY A 311 13.30 14.63 11.88
N GLY A 312 13.52 13.63 11.01
CA GLY A 312 12.74 13.38 9.79
C GLY A 312 11.68 12.29 9.94
N ILE A 313 10.74 12.22 9.01
CA ILE A 313 9.73 11.15 8.96
C ILE A 313 10.37 9.79 8.60
N ASP A 314 10.05 8.73 9.34
CA ASP A 314 10.53 7.37 9.03
C ASP A 314 9.85 6.79 7.76
N GLY A 315 10.43 5.72 7.21
CA GLY A 315 9.96 5.12 5.96
C GLY A 315 8.54 4.54 6.03
N VAL A 316 8.11 4.05 7.20
CA VAL A 316 6.79 3.42 7.39
C VAL A 316 5.73 4.52 7.40
N ASN A 317 5.91 5.54 8.23
CA ASN A 317 4.99 6.68 8.31
C ASN A 317 4.96 7.47 7.01
N LEU A 318 6.11 7.62 6.32
CA LEU A 318 6.16 8.20 4.98
C LEU A 318 5.26 7.41 4.01
N ALA A 319 5.41 6.10 3.94
CA ALA A 319 4.64 5.26 3.02
C ALA A 319 3.12 5.31 3.30
N LEU A 320 2.74 5.37 4.58
CA LEU A 320 1.35 5.50 5.00
C LEU A 320 0.76 6.89 4.71
N GLU A 321 1.49 7.96 4.95
CA GLU A 321 1.07 9.32 4.58
C GLU A 321 0.93 9.42 3.05
N MET A 322 1.92 8.93 2.29
CA MET A 322 1.86 8.87 0.83
C MET A 322 0.65 8.06 0.34
N ALA A 323 0.29 6.97 1.02
CA ALA A 323 -0.92 6.22 0.72
C ALA A 323 -2.16 7.09 0.91
N LEU A 324 -2.28 7.81 2.02
CA LEU A 324 -3.41 8.71 2.26
C LEU A 324 -3.46 9.85 1.22
N LEU A 325 -2.31 10.46 0.89
CA LEU A 325 -2.22 11.48 -0.16
C LEU A 325 -2.68 10.97 -1.53
N CYS A 326 -2.42 9.69 -1.85
CA CYS A 326 -2.94 9.03 -3.05
C CYS A 326 -4.44 8.72 -2.94
N ALA A 327 -4.94 8.34 -1.75
CA ALA A 327 -6.37 8.05 -1.55
C ALA A 327 -7.26 9.29 -1.78
N LEU A 328 -6.72 10.47 -1.48
CA LEU A 328 -7.38 11.76 -1.65
C LEU A 328 -7.10 12.40 -3.03
N ASP A 329 -6.31 11.75 -3.89
CA ASP A 329 -5.92 12.33 -5.18
C ASP A 329 -7.05 12.25 -6.21
N LEU A 330 -7.42 13.41 -6.73
CA LEU A 330 -8.42 13.57 -7.80
C LEU A 330 -7.84 14.28 -9.04
N SER A 331 -6.51 14.48 -9.08
CA SER A 331 -5.81 15.20 -10.16
C SER A 331 -6.03 14.60 -11.55
N LEU A 332 -6.34 13.29 -11.63
CA LEU A 332 -6.71 12.61 -12.87
C LEU A 332 -7.89 13.28 -13.60
N LEU A 333 -8.79 13.97 -12.87
CA LEU A 333 -9.92 14.70 -13.46
C LEU A 333 -9.50 15.77 -14.47
N HIS A 334 -8.36 16.43 -14.25
CA HIS A 334 -7.90 17.54 -15.08
C HIS A 334 -6.66 17.20 -15.92
N ARG A 335 -6.08 16.00 -15.74
CA ARG A 335 -4.88 15.53 -16.45
C ARG A 335 -5.15 14.54 -17.58
N MET A 336 -6.35 13.96 -17.66
CA MET A 336 -6.72 12.99 -18.69
C MET A 336 -8.05 13.36 -19.34
N GLU A 337 -8.19 13.12 -20.65
CA GLU A 337 -9.43 13.39 -21.40
C GLU A 337 -10.62 12.56 -20.87
N ASP A 338 -10.35 11.33 -20.44
CA ASP A 338 -11.25 10.32 -19.88
C ASP A 338 -11.17 10.24 -18.34
N GLY A 339 -10.52 11.23 -17.70
CA GLY A 339 -10.34 11.30 -16.25
C GLY A 339 -11.66 11.28 -15.45
N ALA A 340 -12.72 11.87 -15.99
CA ALA A 340 -14.05 11.89 -15.36
C ALA A 340 -14.67 10.49 -15.19
N GLU A 341 -14.43 9.55 -16.11
CA GLU A 341 -14.94 8.19 -16.01
C GLU A 341 -14.10 7.34 -15.05
N LEU A 342 -12.78 7.50 -15.10
CA LEU A 342 -11.84 6.81 -14.20
C LEU A 342 -12.07 7.20 -12.74
N VAL A 343 -12.22 8.49 -12.47
CA VAL A 343 -12.38 9.01 -11.11
C VAL A 343 -13.75 8.66 -10.51
N ARG A 344 -14.80 8.47 -11.33
CA ARG A 344 -16.10 7.94 -10.86
C ARG A 344 -16.00 6.53 -10.28
N ASN A 345 -15.07 5.72 -10.78
CA ASN A 345 -14.86 4.36 -10.29
C ASN A 345 -13.97 4.33 -9.04
N LEU A 346 -13.35 5.45 -8.66
CA LEU A 346 -12.57 5.51 -7.43
C LEU A 346 -13.49 5.35 -6.22
N PRO A 347 -13.04 4.63 -5.17
CA PRO A 347 -13.81 4.45 -3.96
C PRO A 347 -14.30 5.77 -3.35
N LEU A 348 -13.47 6.83 -3.42
CA LEU A 348 -13.79 8.16 -2.90
C LEU A 348 -15.08 8.76 -3.48
N LEU A 349 -15.38 8.52 -4.76
CA LEU A 349 -16.59 9.05 -5.42
C LEU A 349 -17.70 8.00 -5.61
N SER A 350 -17.34 6.73 -5.76
CA SER A 350 -18.33 5.66 -5.94
C SER A 350 -19.22 5.42 -4.72
N ASP A 351 -18.75 5.75 -3.50
CA ASP A 351 -19.55 5.78 -2.27
C ASP A 351 -19.97 7.22 -1.93
N THR A 352 -21.25 7.53 -2.11
CA THR A 352 -21.81 8.87 -1.85
C THR A 352 -21.73 9.32 -0.40
N LEU A 353 -21.55 8.38 0.55
CA LEU A 353 -21.40 8.68 1.97
C LEU A 353 -19.94 8.85 2.39
N PHE A 354 -19.00 8.73 1.47
CA PHE A 354 -17.58 8.80 1.80
C PHE A 354 -17.15 10.25 2.06
N ILE A 355 -17.32 11.15 1.08
CA ILE A 355 -16.95 12.57 1.22
C ILE A 355 -17.59 13.25 2.44
N PRO A 356 -18.91 13.13 2.69
CA PRO A 356 -19.52 13.76 3.88
C PRO A 356 -18.96 13.20 5.20
N ALA A 357 -18.56 11.92 5.21
CA ALA A 357 -17.91 11.33 6.39
C ALA A 357 -16.46 11.82 6.54
N LEU A 358 -15.72 11.98 5.45
CA LEU A 358 -14.34 12.50 5.47
C LEU A 358 -14.31 13.94 5.95
N VAL A 359 -15.23 14.79 5.45
CA VAL A 359 -15.40 16.15 5.96
C VAL A 359 -15.63 16.14 7.47
N ARG A 360 -16.51 15.28 7.98
CA ARG A 360 -16.70 15.16 9.44
C ARG A 360 -15.42 14.76 10.16
N GLU A 361 -14.69 13.78 9.64
CA GLU A 361 -13.49 13.23 10.28
C GLU A 361 -12.29 14.18 10.29
N LEU A 362 -12.12 14.95 9.22
CA LEU A 362 -11.00 15.85 8.99
C LEU A 362 -11.30 17.29 9.46
N SER A 363 -12.52 17.79 9.29
CA SER A 363 -12.90 19.15 9.71
C SER A 363 -13.27 19.23 11.19
N GLN A 364 -14.05 18.27 11.73
CA GLN A 364 -14.46 18.31 13.16
C GLN A 364 -13.42 17.66 14.08
N CYS A 365 -12.56 16.80 13.52
CA CYS A 365 -11.40 16.19 14.16
C CYS A 365 -11.63 15.75 15.62
N VAL A 366 -12.53 14.77 15.83
CA VAL A 366 -12.92 14.28 17.18
C VAL A 366 -11.72 13.81 18.01
N LYS A 367 -10.72 13.20 17.36
CA LYS A 367 -9.44 12.81 17.96
C LYS A 367 -8.33 13.72 17.42
N PRO A 368 -7.54 14.40 18.28
CA PRO A 368 -6.44 15.24 17.84
C PRO A 368 -5.32 14.42 17.19
N TRP A 369 -4.56 15.05 16.32
CA TRP A 369 -3.36 14.46 15.73
C TRP A 369 -2.17 14.67 16.68
N GLU A 370 -1.41 13.60 16.94
CA GLU A 370 -0.15 13.66 17.69
C GLU A 370 0.92 14.44 16.90
N CYS A 371 0.92 14.31 15.58
CA CYS A 371 1.79 15.09 14.68
C CYS A 371 0.97 16.09 13.86
N LEU A 372 1.05 17.37 14.24
CA LEU A 372 0.37 18.46 13.52
C LEU A 372 0.85 18.62 12.08
N GLY A 373 2.09 18.22 11.76
CA GLY A 373 2.62 18.25 10.40
C GLY A 373 1.96 17.24 9.46
N LEU A 374 1.68 16.02 9.95
CA LEU A 374 0.89 15.04 9.19
C LEU A 374 -0.54 15.54 8.99
N GLN A 375 -1.13 16.12 10.03
CA GLN A 375 -2.44 16.77 9.91
C GLN A 375 -2.42 17.85 8.82
N ALA A 376 -1.43 18.74 8.86
CA ALA A 376 -1.31 19.85 7.90
C ALA A 376 -1.18 19.33 6.46
N THR A 377 -0.38 18.28 6.25
CA THR A 377 -0.15 17.66 4.92
C THR A 377 -1.42 16.98 4.40
N THR A 378 -2.12 16.23 5.26
CA THR A 378 -3.41 15.62 4.95
C THR A 378 -4.48 16.67 4.65
N GLN A 379 -4.57 17.76 5.44
CA GLN A 379 -5.54 18.84 5.22
C GLN A 379 -5.27 19.56 3.89
N LEU A 380 -4.01 19.83 3.54
CA LEU A 380 -3.67 20.41 2.24
C LEU A 380 -4.17 19.52 1.08
N ALA A 381 -3.87 18.23 1.12
CA ALA A 381 -4.34 17.29 0.10
C ALA A 381 -5.87 17.22 0.04
N TRP A 382 -6.53 17.26 1.19
CA TRP A 382 -7.99 17.24 1.26
C TRP A 382 -8.63 18.50 0.69
N ALA A 383 -8.09 19.68 1.03
CA ALA A 383 -8.56 20.95 0.47
C ALA A 383 -8.46 20.96 -1.07
N LEU A 384 -7.34 20.46 -1.62
CA LEU A 384 -7.15 20.35 -3.07
C LEU A 384 -8.13 19.36 -3.72
N ALA A 385 -8.47 18.26 -3.04
CA ALA A 385 -9.48 17.32 -3.51
C ALA A 385 -10.87 17.98 -3.57
N LEU A 386 -11.25 18.73 -2.53
CA LEU A 386 -12.51 19.48 -2.48
C LEU A 386 -12.56 20.57 -3.57
N THR A 387 -11.49 21.35 -3.74
CA THR A 387 -11.38 22.35 -4.81
C THR A 387 -11.46 21.71 -6.19
N THR A 388 -10.78 20.59 -6.41
CA THR A 388 -10.83 19.82 -7.66
C THR A 388 -12.27 19.42 -7.98
N LEU A 389 -13.01 18.88 -7.00
CA LEU A 389 -14.41 18.54 -7.18
C LEU A 389 -15.27 19.78 -7.42
N ARG A 390 -15.05 20.86 -6.69
CA ARG A 390 -15.80 22.13 -6.82
C ARG A 390 -15.69 22.71 -8.22
N LEU A 391 -14.50 22.61 -8.83
CA LEU A 391 -14.25 23.06 -10.20
C LEU A 391 -14.73 22.07 -11.28
N SER A 392 -14.94 20.80 -10.93
CA SER A 392 -15.40 19.77 -11.86
C SER A 392 -16.89 19.91 -12.24
N PRO A 393 -17.36 19.32 -13.36
CA PRO A 393 -18.77 19.34 -13.75
C PRO A 393 -19.75 18.82 -12.67
N ASN A 394 -20.92 19.46 -12.55
CA ASN A 394 -21.93 19.17 -11.51
C ASN A 394 -22.46 17.72 -11.47
N ASN A 395 -22.27 16.94 -12.53
CA ASN A 395 -22.71 15.55 -12.61
C ASN A 395 -21.70 14.55 -11.99
N LEU A 396 -20.54 15.00 -11.51
CA LEU A 396 -19.56 14.16 -10.83
C LEU A 396 -19.85 14.02 -9.34
N TYR A 397 -20.26 15.11 -8.68
CA TYR A 397 -20.65 15.11 -7.28
C TYR A 397 -21.77 16.13 -7.03
N THR A 398 -22.90 15.63 -6.55
CA THR A 398 -24.15 16.40 -6.49
C THR A 398 -24.24 17.34 -5.29
N ASP A 399 -23.64 16.98 -4.15
CA ASP A 399 -23.72 17.78 -2.92
C ASP A 399 -22.61 18.85 -2.88
N ARG A 400 -22.90 20.03 -3.42
CA ARG A 400 -21.91 21.12 -3.47
C ARG A 400 -21.65 21.79 -2.12
N SER A 401 -22.58 21.70 -1.17
CA SER A 401 -22.47 22.41 0.12
C SER A 401 -21.25 21.96 0.92
N VAL A 402 -20.92 20.67 0.85
CA VAL A 402 -19.77 20.05 1.52
C VAL A 402 -18.44 20.50 0.91
N LEU A 403 -18.44 20.99 -0.34
CA LEU A 403 -17.23 21.42 -1.04
C LEU A 403 -16.80 22.86 -0.71
N GLU A 404 -17.67 23.64 -0.07
CA GLU A 404 -17.39 25.02 0.34
C GLU A 404 -16.43 25.11 1.54
N GLU A 405 -16.12 23.97 2.18
CA GLU A 405 -15.15 23.91 3.28
C GLU A 405 -13.69 24.01 2.82
N ASP A 406 -13.39 23.97 1.51
CA ASP A 406 -12.03 23.92 0.99
C ASP A 406 -11.16 25.11 1.43
N GLU A 407 -11.72 26.32 1.48
CA GLU A 407 -11.01 27.52 1.96
C GLU A 407 -10.62 27.43 3.45
N ILE A 408 -11.51 26.90 4.30
CA ILE A 408 -11.25 26.74 5.74
C ILE A 408 -10.20 25.66 5.97
N VAL A 409 -10.29 24.56 5.22
CA VAL A 409 -9.38 23.43 5.34
C VAL A 409 -7.96 23.82 4.89
N VAL A 410 -7.80 24.58 3.80
CA VAL A 410 -6.45 25.03 3.37
C VAL A 410 -5.87 26.06 4.34
N GLU A 411 -6.67 26.97 4.89
CA GLU A 411 -6.19 27.93 5.88
C GLU A 411 -5.69 27.19 7.14
N THR A 412 -6.42 26.16 7.58
CA THR A 412 -6.00 25.29 8.68
C THR A 412 -4.65 24.60 8.38
N ALA A 413 -4.45 24.09 7.16
CA ALA A 413 -3.19 23.47 6.77
C ALA A 413 -2.01 24.46 6.82
N ILE A 414 -2.24 25.71 6.37
CA ILE A 414 -1.25 26.79 6.38
C ILE A 414 -0.91 27.18 7.82
N ASP A 415 -1.90 27.37 8.68
CA ASP A 415 -1.73 27.71 10.10
C ASP A 415 -0.97 26.63 10.88
N LEU A 416 -1.20 25.36 10.54
CA LEU A 416 -0.43 24.21 11.04
C LEU A 416 0.97 24.09 10.40
N LYS A 417 1.39 25.07 9.61
CA LYS A 417 2.73 25.19 9.01
C LYS A 417 3.08 24.07 8.03
N VAL A 418 2.14 23.66 7.17
CA VAL A 418 2.35 22.55 6.19
C VAL A 418 3.65 22.66 5.40
N PHE A 419 4.01 23.85 4.89
CA PHE A 419 5.23 24.02 4.08
C PHE A 419 6.52 23.91 4.90
N ASP A 420 6.51 24.36 6.16
CA ASP A 420 7.66 24.19 7.05
C ASP A 420 7.88 22.70 7.34
N PHE A 421 6.81 21.97 7.67
CA PHE A 421 6.88 20.52 7.90
C PHE A 421 7.35 19.75 6.66
N LEU A 422 6.83 20.10 5.47
CA LEU A 422 7.28 19.49 4.22
C LEU A 422 8.79 19.71 4.01
N HIS A 423 9.28 20.94 4.21
CA HIS A 423 10.68 21.27 4.02
C HIS A 423 11.62 20.63 5.05
N THR A 424 11.28 20.69 6.34
CA THR A 424 12.18 20.37 7.47
C THR A 424 12.10 18.93 7.95
N VAL A 425 10.96 18.26 7.75
CA VAL A 425 10.72 16.90 8.27
C VAL A 425 10.42 15.92 7.14
N PHE A 426 9.51 16.26 6.23
CA PHE A 426 9.04 15.32 5.21
C PHE A 426 10.12 15.03 4.15
N LEU A 427 10.71 16.09 3.57
CA LEU A 427 11.75 16.02 2.53
C LEU A 427 13.15 15.66 3.06
N GLU A 428 13.30 15.40 4.36
CA GLU A 428 14.51 14.77 4.91
C GLU A 428 14.61 13.29 4.48
N ASN A 429 13.48 12.60 4.32
CA ASN A 429 13.49 11.20 3.96
C ASN A 429 13.82 10.98 2.48
N LYS A 430 15.05 10.55 2.21
CA LYS A 430 15.57 10.32 0.85
C LYS A 430 14.85 9.21 0.06
N THR A 431 13.99 8.41 0.70
CA THR A 431 13.14 7.42 0.02
C THR A 431 12.21 8.08 -1.00
N ILE A 432 11.79 9.32 -0.75
CA ILE A 432 10.99 10.13 -1.68
C ILE A 432 11.65 10.17 -3.06
N TYR A 433 12.95 10.47 -3.12
CA TYR A 433 13.70 10.59 -4.37
C TYR A 433 14.06 9.24 -5.00
N LYS A 434 13.85 8.12 -4.31
CA LYS A 434 14.09 6.77 -4.84
C LYS A 434 12.83 6.14 -5.44
N GLN A 435 11.65 6.63 -5.06
CA GLN A 435 10.36 6.07 -5.46
C GLN A 435 9.65 7.01 -6.44
N GLN A 436 9.54 6.60 -7.71
CA GLN A 436 8.93 7.42 -8.77
C GLN A 436 7.52 7.93 -8.39
N PHE A 437 6.68 7.05 -7.86
CA PHE A 437 5.31 7.43 -7.49
C PHE A 437 5.27 8.46 -6.34
N TYR A 438 6.27 8.48 -5.46
CA TYR A 438 6.33 9.47 -4.39
C TYR A 438 6.67 10.85 -4.93
N LEU A 439 7.69 10.93 -5.79
CA LEU A 439 8.03 12.17 -6.49
C LEU A 439 6.83 12.71 -7.27
N GLN A 440 6.17 11.86 -8.07
CA GLN A 440 5.02 12.28 -8.87
C GLN A 440 3.86 12.77 -8.00
N ARG A 441 3.54 12.09 -6.90
CA ARG A 441 2.44 12.51 -6.03
C ARG A 441 2.75 13.83 -5.30
N LEU A 442 3.97 14.03 -4.81
CA LEU A 442 4.35 15.29 -4.16
C LEU A 442 4.46 16.46 -5.14
N HIS A 443 5.00 16.20 -6.34
CA HIS A 443 4.99 17.16 -7.43
C HIS A 443 3.56 17.63 -7.71
N THR A 444 2.62 16.68 -7.88
CA THR A 444 1.21 16.98 -8.10
C THR A 444 0.60 17.76 -6.94
N LEU A 445 0.89 17.40 -5.68
CA LEU A 445 0.42 18.14 -4.51
C LEU A 445 0.87 19.62 -4.55
N ILE A 446 2.14 19.87 -4.88
CA ILE A 446 2.71 21.23 -5.00
C ILE A 446 2.07 21.97 -6.17
N THR A 447 2.04 21.37 -7.37
CA THR A 447 1.51 22.05 -8.56
C THR A 447 0.02 22.31 -8.45
N ASP A 448 -0.74 21.39 -7.87
CA ASP A 448 -2.19 21.55 -7.69
C ASP A 448 -2.47 22.69 -6.70
N PHE A 449 -1.69 22.84 -5.62
CA PHE A 449 -1.81 24.01 -4.75
C PHE A 449 -1.58 25.32 -5.50
N LEU A 450 -0.52 25.39 -6.31
CA LEU A 450 -0.21 26.60 -7.08
C LEU A 450 -1.28 26.94 -8.12
N VAL A 451 -1.84 25.92 -8.79
CA VAL A 451 -2.78 26.09 -9.91
C VAL A 451 -4.22 26.25 -9.43
N LEU A 452 -4.67 25.46 -8.45
CA LEU A 452 -6.06 25.44 -8.00
C LEU A 452 -6.36 26.55 -6.98
N MET A 453 -5.35 27.07 -6.28
CA MET A 453 -5.51 28.09 -5.23
C MET A 453 -4.67 29.37 -5.46
N PRO A 454 -4.73 30.01 -6.64
CA PRO A 454 -3.88 31.15 -6.97
C PRO A 454 -4.13 32.37 -6.07
N THR A 455 -5.35 32.53 -5.55
CA THR A 455 -5.71 33.60 -4.60
C THR A 455 -4.99 33.43 -3.26
N LYS A 456 -4.94 32.20 -2.73
CA LYS A 456 -4.18 31.88 -1.51
C LYS A 456 -2.67 32.09 -1.71
N VAL A 457 -2.12 31.66 -2.84
CA VAL A 457 -0.70 31.92 -3.16
C VAL A 457 -0.40 33.42 -3.20
N LYS A 458 -1.28 34.22 -3.80
CA LYS A 458 -1.16 35.69 -3.84
C LYS A 458 -1.24 36.31 -2.44
N GLU A 459 -2.14 35.82 -1.59
CA GLU A 459 -2.25 36.27 -0.20
C GLU A 459 -0.99 35.94 0.60
N LEU A 460 -0.52 34.70 0.53
CA LEU A 460 0.73 34.26 1.19
C LEU A 460 1.90 35.14 0.78
N ARG A 461 2.02 35.45 -0.51
CA ARG A 461 3.03 36.37 -1.01
C ARG A 461 2.91 37.76 -0.40
N THR A 462 1.70 38.33 -0.42
CA THR A 462 1.45 39.69 0.11
C THR A 462 1.81 39.76 1.59
N ARG A 463 1.40 38.75 2.38
CA ARG A 463 1.76 38.62 3.80
C ARG A 463 3.27 38.43 3.99
N GLY A 464 3.93 37.66 3.13
CA GLY A 464 5.39 37.53 3.11
C GLY A 464 6.11 38.85 2.89
N ASP A 465 5.63 39.68 1.95
CA ASP A 465 6.18 41.01 1.68
C ASP A 465 5.96 41.98 2.88
N GLU A 466 4.85 41.84 3.59
CA GLU A 466 4.56 42.60 4.82
C GLU A 466 5.43 42.16 6.00
N THR A 467 5.59 40.84 6.20
CA THR A 467 6.52 40.26 7.17
C THR A 467 7.93 40.76 6.89
N ALA A 468 8.40 40.71 5.64
CA ALA A 468 9.74 41.13 5.25
C ALA A 468 9.98 42.63 5.55
N ARG A 469 9.00 43.50 5.26
CA ARG A 469 9.03 44.92 5.61
C ARG A 469 9.10 45.13 7.12
N THR A 470 8.30 44.41 7.88
CA THR A 470 8.30 44.48 9.35
C THR A 470 9.67 44.11 9.90
N VAL A 471 10.23 42.96 9.50
CA VAL A 471 11.55 42.54 9.98
C VAL A 471 12.64 43.55 9.58
N GLN A 472 12.54 44.20 8.42
CA GLN A 472 13.51 45.22 8.00
C GLN A 472 13.46 46.48 8.89
N VAL A 473 12.27 46.90 9.30
CA VAL A 473 12.09 48.01 10.26
C VAL A 473 12.78 47.67 11.59
N TYR A 474 12.51 46.50 12.15
CA TYR A 474 13.14 46.05 13.40
C TYR A 474 14.67 45.98 13.27
N ALA A 475 15.18 45.44 12.16
CA ALA A 475 16.62 45.38 11.90
C ALA A 475 17.27 46.77 11.82
N HIS A 476 16.60 47.76 11.22
CA HIS A 476 17.09 49.15 11.18
C HIS A 476 17.11 49.80 12.57
N GLU A 477 16.16 49.43 13.44
CA GLU A 477 16.11 49.86 14.84
C GLU A 477 17.06 49.07 15.76
N GLY A 478 17.78 48.08 15.24
CA GLY A 478 18.68 47.22 16.02
C GLY A 478 17.94 46.27 16.97
N LEU A 479 16.65 45.99 16.70
CA LEU A 479 15.78 45.13 17.49
C LEU A 479 15.60 43.76 16.82
N GLU A 480 15.34 42.74 17.63
CA GLU A 480 14.90 41.44 17.11
C GLU A 480 13.44 41.48 16.69
N PRO A 481 13.09 40.89 15.53
CA PRO A 481 11.71 40.84 15.07
C PRO A 481 10.83 39.94 15.97
N PRO A 482 9.51 40.18 16.03
CA PRO A 482 8.59 39.34 16.80
C PRO A 482 8.59 37.88 16.33
N ALA A 483 8.67 36.93 17.27
CA ALA A 483 8.59 35.50 16.97
C ALA A 483 7.21 35.04 16.44
N SER A 484 6.18 35.88 16.56
CA SER A 484 4.84 35.64 16.03
C SER A 484 4.71 35.86 14.53
N LEU A 485 5.74 36.43 13.88
CA LEU A 485 5.74 36.64 12.43
C LEU A 485 5.69 35.30 11.70
N THR A 486 4.83 35.23 10.69
CA THR A 486 4.65 34.03 9.89
C THR A 486 5.46 34.09 8.61
N HIS A 487 6.02 32.95 8.23
CA HIS A 487 6.95 32.80 7.11
C HIS A 487 6.44 31.78 6.08
N HIS A 488 5.13 31.53 6.01
CA HIS A 488 4.55 30.45 5.20
C HIS A 488 4.96 30.51 3.72
N PHE A 489 5.00 31.70 3.11
CA PHE A 489 5.42 31.87 1.72
C PHE A 489 6.90 31.55 1.50
N GLU A 490 7.77 31.91 2.45
CA GLU A 490 9.19 31.55 2.41
C GLU A 490 9.39 30.03 2.50
N HIS A 491 8.69 29.36 3.41
CA HIS A 491 8.73 27.90 3.54
C HIS A 491 8.17 27.19 2.30
N LEU A 492 7.17 27.76 1.62
CA LEU A 492 6.71 27.26 0.32
C LEU A 492 7.84 27.30 -0.71
N LEU A 493 8.54 28.43 -0.85
CA LEU A 493 9.67 28.55 -1.78
C LEU A 493 10.80 27.58 -1.44
N LEU A 494 11.15 27.44 -0.16
CA LEU A 494 12.16 26.48 0.32
C LEU A 494 11.75 25.02 0.09
N THR A 495 10.45 24.71 0.20
CA THR A 495 9.93 23.37 -0.10
C THR A 495 10.09 23.05 -1.59
N VAL A 496 9.67 23.97 -2.47
CA VAL A 496 9.81 23.82 -3.92
C VAL A 496 11.28 23.67 -4.30
N GLU A 497 12.15 24.53 -3.78
CA GLU A 497 13.60 24.48 -4.04
C GLU A 497 14.19 23.13 -3.63
N ARG A 498 13.97 22.70 -2.38
CA ARG A 498 14.48 21.43 -1.87
C ARG A 498 13.94 20.22 -2.64
N PHE A 499 12.67 20.25 -3.02
CA PHE A 499 12.03 19.16 -3.75
C PHE A 499 12.63 18.98 -5.15
N TYR A 500 12.90 20.06 -5.89
CA TYR A 500 13.45 19.98 -7.24
C TYR A 500 14.99 19.97 -7.31
N ARG A 501 15.69 20.22 -6.19
CA ARG A 501 17.16 20.26 -6.15
C ARG A 501 17.80 18.95 -6.65
N ASP A 502 17.29 17.82 -6.17
CA ASP A 502 17.79 16.49 -6.50
C ASP A 502 16.82 15.80 -7.48
N ASN A 503 17.28 15.41 -8.67
CA ASN A 503 16.47 14.63 -9.64
C ASN A 503 17.18 13.31 -10.05
N PRO A 504 17.40 12.37 -9.12
CA PRO A 504 18.13 11.14 -9.42
C PRO A 504 17.40 10.20 -10.38
N LEU A 505 16.08 10.33 -10.52
CA LEU A 505 15.26 9.50 -11.40
C LEU A 505 15.05 10.10 -12.80
N GLY A 506 15.53 11.32 -13.06
CA GLY A 506 15.45 11.95 -14.38
C GLY A 506 14.02 12.14 -14.89
N LEU A 507 13.05 12.40 -14.00
CA LEU A 507 11.62 12.46 -14.36
C LEU A 507 11.21 13.78 -15.04
N GLU A 508 12.11 14.76 -15.10
CA GLU A 508 11.92 16.08 -15.71
C GLU A 508 10.70 16.87 -15.22
N LEU A 509 10.22 16.61 -13.99
CA LEU A 509 9.03 17.22 -13.41
C LEU A 509 9.09 18.75 -13.31
N ALA A 510 10.28 19.34 -13.24
CA ALA A 510 10.45 20.79 -13.20
C ALA A 510 10.13 21.48 -14.54
N LEU A 511 10.07 20.74 -15.66
CA LEU A 511 9.74 21.30 -16.97
C LEU A 511 8.31 21.86 -17.03
N ASP A 512 7.42 21.38 -16.17
CA ASP A 512 6.03 21.87 -16.04
C ASP A 512 5.95 23.38 -15.73
N PHE A 513 7.01 23.97 -15.17
CA PHE A 513 7.12 25.40 -14.90
C PHE A 513 7.62 26.22 -16.09
N TRP A 514 8.25 25.59 -17.09
CA TRP A 514 9.02 26.28 -18.13
C TRP A 514 8.51 26.04 -19.55
N CYS A 515 7.89 24.88 -19.82
CA CYS A 515 7.50 24.48 -21.16
C CYS A 515 5.97 24.56 -21.39
N PRO A 516 5.49 25.30 -22.40
CA PRO A 516 4.12 25.21 -22.87
C PRO A 516 3.85 23.82 -23.47
N THR A 517 2.65 23.29 -23.24
CA THR A 517 2.21 21.90 -23.51
C THR A 517 2.22 21.43 -24.97
N ASP A 518 2.80 22.17 -25.92
CA ASP A 518 2.55 21.98 -27.36
C ASP A 518 3.54 21.11 -28.13
N THR A 519 4.63 20.63 -27.53
CA THR A 519 5.55 19.71 -28.24
C THR A 519 5.19 18.25 -28.03
N THR A 520 4.26 17.78 -28.86
CA THR A 520 4.13 16.37 -29.24
C THR A 520 5.48 15.84 -29.73
N LYS A 521 6.12 14.96 -28.94
CA LYS A 521 7.03 13.84 -29.32
C LYS A 521 8.10 13.58 -28.24
N HIS A 522 7.74 13.07 -27.06
CA HIS A 522 8.67 12.24 -26.28
C HIS A 522 7.93 11.13 -25.51
N SER A 523 8.14 9.90 -26.00
CA SER A 523 8.24 8.59 -25.35
C SER A 523 7.48 8.28 -24.03
N THR A 524 6.31 7.64 -24.17
CA THR A 524 5.89 6.36 -23.53
C THR A 524 6.05 6.04 -22.03
N ILE A 525 6.25 6.98 -21.07
CA ILE A 525 6.15 6.62 -19.62
C ILE A 525 5.64 7.80 -18.76
N TYR A 526 4.37 8.21 -18.88
CA TYR A 526 3.75 9.08 -17.88
C TYR A 526 2.29 8.68 -17.62
N LEU A 527 2.07 7.89 -16.56
CA LEU A 527 0.73 7.59 -16.01
C LEU A 527 0.10 8.80 -15.30
N TYR A 528 0.83 9.90 -15.16
CA TYR A 528 0.37 11.18 -14.63
C TYR A 528 0.59 12.23 -15.72
N GLY A 529 -0.50 12.56 -16.43
CA GLY A 529 -0.49 13.40 -17.63
C GLY A 529 0.08 14.80 -17.46
N ILE A 530 0.40 15.40 -18.59
CA ILE A 530 1.00 16.74 -18.74
C ILE A 530 0.04 17.81 -18.16
N PRO A 531 0.51 18.85 -17.46
CA PRO A 531 -0.35 19.94 -17.01
C PRO A 531 -1.14 20.54 -18.17
N SER A 532 -2.42 20.86 -17.92
CA SER A 532 -3.27 21.46 -18.94
C SER A 532 -2.67 22.79 -19.46
N LYS A 533 -3.00 23.19 -20.70
CA LYS A 533 -2.59 24.51 -21.24
C LYS A 533 -2.96 25.70 -20.33
N GLN A 534 -3.98 25.52 -19.48
CA GLN A 534 -4.45 26.54 -18.55
C GLN A 534 -3.60 26.64 -17.27
N SER A 535 -2.86 25.58 -16.93
CA SER A 535 -2.01 25.50 -15.73
C SER A 535 -0.65 26.17 -15.93
N PHE A 536 -0.14 26.16 -17.17
CA PHE A 536 1.18 26.68 -17.52
C PHE A 536 1.41 28.15 -17.13
N PRO A 537 0.50 29.12 -17.42
CA PRO A 537 0.72 30.52 -17.06
C PRO A 537 0.88 30.76 -15.56
N VAL A 538 0.21 29.95 -14.73
CA VAL A 538 0.28 30.06 -13.26
C VAL A 538 1.62 29.52 -12.75
N LEU A 539 2.02 28.34 -13.21
CA LEU A 539 3.31 27.73 -12.85
C LEU A 539 4.48 28.57 -13.35
N PHE A 540 4.44 28.99 -14.61
CA PHE A 540 5.43 29.91 -15.18
C PHE A 540 5.43 31.24 -14.43
N GLY A 541 4.27 31.83 -14.13
CA GLY A 541 4.18 33.08 -13.36
C GLY A 541 4.74 32.97 -11.94
N PHE A 542 4.62 31.81 -11.30
CA PHE A 542 5.24 31.51 -10.01
C PHE A 542 6.76 31.33 -10.14
N ALA A 543 7.24 30.62 -11.16
CA ALA A 543 8.68 30.46 -11.39
C ALA A 543 9.36 31.75 -11.86
N ALA A 544 8.64 32.56 -12.65
CA ALA A 544 9.08 33.84 -13.21
C ALA A 544 8.75 35.05 -12.32
N LEU A 545 8.53 34.82 -11.01
CA LEU A 545 8.28 35.88 -10.02
C LEU A 545 9.22 37.09 -10.25
N PRO A 546 8.70 38.34 -10.26
CA PRO A 546 9.46 39.51 -10.71
C PRO A 546 10.76 39.69 -9.96
N ALA A 547 11.82 39.97 -10.72
CA ALA A 547 13.19 40.12 -10.23
C ALA A 547 13.36 41.09 -9.05
N LEU A 548 12.45 42.07 -8.94
CA LEU A 548 12.53 43.20 -8.00
C LEU A 548 12.05 42.91 -6.57
N ALA A 549 11.18 41.92 -6.34
CA ALA A 549 10.57 41.69 -5.01
C ALA A 549 11.48 40.87 -4.07
N LEU A 550 12.23 39.91 -4.62
CA LEU A 550 13.18 39.07 -3.88
C LEU A 550 14.58 39.71 -3.77
N GLU A 551 14.87 40.73 -4.57
CA GLU A 551 16.18 41.40 -4.66
C GLU A 551 16.61 42.10 -3.36
N GLN A 552 15.66 42.55 -2.53
CA GLN A 552 15.99 43.29 -1.30
C GLN A 552 16.29 42.39 -0.09
N ARG A 553 16.02 41.08 -0.13
CA ARG A 553 16.23 40.20 1.04
C ARG A 553 16.57 38.73 0.77
N LEU A 554 16.14 38.14 -0.35
CA LEU A 554 16.30 36.70 -0.64
C LEU A 554 17.02 36.40 -1.97
N PRO A 555 18.12 37.10 -2.32
CA PRO A 555 18.84 36.83 -3.57
C PRO A 555 19.42 35.41 -3.62
N PHE A 556 19.81 34.85 -2.46
CA PHE A 556 20.32 33.49 -2.36
C PHE A 556 19.22 32.45 -2.61
N GLN A 557 18.10 32.49 -1.87
CA GLN A 557 17.00 31.52 -2.03
C GLN A 557 16.40 31.53 -3.44
N ARG A 558 16.28 32.71 -4.08
CA ARG A 558 15.83 32.81 -5.48
C ARG A 558 16.80 32.14 -6.46
N LYS A 559 18.09 32.43 -6.32
CA LYS A 559 19.14 31.84 -7.17
C LYS A 559 19.15 30.32 -6.99
N THR A 560 19.07 29.83 -5.76
CA THR A 560 19.03 28.40 -5.45
C THR A 560 17.75 27.73 -5.96
N LEU A 561 16.58 28.39 -5.85
CA LEU A 561 15.30 27.89 -6.39
C LEU A 561 15.34 27.74 -7.91
N LEU A 562 15.78 28.79 -8.61
CA LEU A 562 15.90 28.77 -10.06
C LEU A 562 16.98 27.79 -10.52
N GLU A 563 18.11 27.72 -9.82
CA GLU A 563 19.16 26.73 -10.09
C GLU A 563 18.62 25.31 -9.91
N ALA A 564 17.96 24.99 -8.79
CA ALA A 564 17.36 23.68 -8.52
C ALA A 564 16.34 23.27 -9.60
N MET A 565 15.44 24.18 -10.00
CA MET A 565 14.43 23.91 -11.03
C MET A 565 15.02 23.83 -12.45
N TRP A 566 16.14 24.51 -12.71
CA TRP A 566 16.80 24.52 -14.02
C TRP A 566 17.73 23.32 -14.21
N THR A 567 18.51 22.96 -13.19
CA THR A 567 19.42 21.81 -13.24
C THR A 567 18.68 20.49 -13.30
N SER A 568 17.50 20.39 -12.66
CA SER A 568 16.67 19.18 -12.70
C SER A 568 16.00 18.92 -14.06
N GLY A 569 15.81 19.95 -14.90
CA GLY A 569 15.22 19.84 -16.23
C GLY A 569 16.22 19.73 -17.39
N SER A 570 17.54 19.73 -17.14
CA SER A 570 18.55 19.82 -18.21
C SER A 570 19.53 18.65 -18.19
N HIS A 571 19.11 17.49 -18.71
CA HIS A 571 20.03 16.39 -19.03
C HIS A 571 20.54 16.38 -20.47
N ASP A 572 19.91 17.14 -21.38
CA ASP A 572 20.32 17.19 -22.78
C ASP A 572 20.75 18.60 -23.22
N SER A 573 22.06 18.76 -23.43
CA SER A 573 22.70 19.99 -23.89
C SER A 573 22.18 20.55 -25.23
N ARG A 574 21.28 19.83 -25.91
CA ARG A 574 20.69 20.22 -27.21
C ARG A 574 19.24 20.73 -27.11
N SER A 575 18.57 20.56 -25.97
CA SER A 575 17.18 20.99 -25.74
C SER A 575 17.03 21.98 -24.58
N ALA A 576 18.14 22.49 -24.03
CA ALA A 576 18.10 23.53 -23.00
C ALA A 576 17.31 24.75 -23.50
N PRO A 577 16.21 25.18 -22.83
CA PRO A 577 15.56 26.43 -23.16
C PRO A 577 16.58 27.58 -22.97
N HIS A 578 16.52 28.59 -23.83
CA HIS A 578 17.46 29.72 -23.75
C HIS A 578 17.39 30.35 -22.35
N LYS A 579 18.55 30.46 -21.70
CA LYS A 579 18.73 31.19 -20.44
C LYS A 579 18.04 32.56 -20.58
N PRO A 580 17.07 32.93 -19.73
CA PRO A 580 16.40 34.21 -19.89
C PRO A 580 17.44 35.31 -19.73
N GLN A 581 17.74 35.99 -20.84
CA GLN A 581 18.52 37.22 -20.80
C GLN A 581 17.67 38.24 -20.05
N ALA A 582 18.22 38.82 -18.99
CA ALA A 582 17.57 39.79 -18.10
C ALA A 582 17.13 41.11 -18.78
N GLY A 583 17.04 41.15 -20.11
CA GLY A 583 16.77 42.36 -20.90
C GLY A 583 15.64 42.26 -21.93
N ARG A 584 14.84 41.18 -21.97
CA ARG A 584 13.65 41.12 -22.86
C ARG A 584 12.46 40.46 -22.16
N LEU A 585 11.88 41.19 -21.22
CA LEU A 585 10.57 40.90 -20.60
C LEU A 585 9.68 42.16 -20.65
N TYR A 586 9.79 42.91 -21.74
CA TYR A 586 8.87 43.97 -22.13
C TYR A 586 8.49 43.73 -23.58
N ASP A 587 7.51 42.85 -23.78
CA ASP A 587 6.50 42.92 -24.85
C ASP A 587 5.39 41.90 -24.54
#